data_AF-A0A520HW99-F1
#
_entry.id   AF-A0A520HW99-F1
#
_cell.length_a   1.000
_cell.length_b   1.000
_cell.length_c   1.000
_cell.angle_alpha   90.00
_cell.angle_beta   90.00
_cell.angle_gamma   90.00
#
_symmetry.space_group_name_H-M   'P 1'
#
loop_
_entity.id
_entity.type
_entity.pdbx_description
1 polymer ?
#
loop_
_entity_poly.entity_id
_entity_poly.type
_entity_poly.pdbx_seq_one_letter_code
_entity_poly.pdbx_strand_id
1 'polypeptide(L)' 'MPSTVISFIHYDAKKHTLRVGYLSGMVYDYKNVPEEVYQQMTQAYSKG' A
#
# COMPACT_ATOMS: atom_id res chain seq x y z
N MET A 1 8.08 4.00 -6.70
CA MET A 1 7.58 5.14 -5.90
C MET A 1 8.61 5.49 -4.85
N PRO A 2 9.41 6.57 -4.99
CA PRO A 2 9.99 7.21 -3.83
C PRO A 2 8.90 8.11 -3.24
N SER A 3 7.93 7.53 -2.53
CA SER A 3 7.09 8.35 -1.67
C SER A 3 8.00 8.83 -0.54
N THR A 4 8.05 10.13 -0.30
CA THR A 4 8.95 10.73 0.70
C THR A 4 8.64 10.29 2.13
N VAL A 5 7.53 9.57 2.34
CA VAL A 5 7.07 9.12 3.65
C VAL A 5 6.83 7.60 3.74
N ILE A 6 6.58 6.91 2.62
CA ILE A 6 6.29 5.47 2.61
C ILE A 6 7.58 4.69 2.33
N SER A 7 7.93 3.80 3.25
CA SER A 7 9.07 2.89 3.11
C SER A 7 8.72 1.65 2.29
N PHE A 8 7.56 1.04 2.55
CA PHE A 8 7.12 -0.16 1.84
C PHE A 8 5.60 -0.29 1.85
N ILE A 9 5.09 -0.98 0.85
CA ILE A 9 3.68 -1.37 0.73
C ILE A 9 3.65 -2.86 0.44
N HIS A 10 2.80 -3.60 1.15
CA HIS A 10 2.61 -5.02 0.96
C HIS A 10 1.13 -5.36 0.99
N TYR A 11 0.66 -6.15 0.02
CA TYR A 11 -0.73 -6.58 -0.05
C TYR A 11 -0.84 -8.08 0.11
N ASP A 12 -1.67 -8.52 1.05
CA ASP A 12 -2.07 -9.91 1.24
C ASP A 12 -3.46 -10.12 0.65
N ALA A 13 -3.52 -10.74 -0.54
CA ALA A 13 -4.76 -11.04 -1.25
C ALA A 13 -5.64 -12.05 -0.52
N LYS A 14 -5.07 -12.96 0.28
CA LYS A 14 -5.85 -13.96 1.03
C LYS A 14 -6.62 -13.33 2.19
N LYS A 15 -6.05 -12.29 2.78
CA LYS A 15 -6.63 -11.56 3.91
C LYS A 15 -7.27 -10.23 3.52
N HIS A 16 -7.22 -9.87 2.24
CA HIS A 16 -7.60 -8.55 1.74
C HIS A 16 -7.03 -7.42 2.62
N THR A 17 -5.75 -7.55 2.97
CA THR A 17 -5.09 -6.64 3.92
C THR A 17 -3.92 -5.94 3.23
N LEU A 18 -3.94 -4.62 3.24
CA LEU A 18 -2.87 -3.78 2.75
C LEU A 18 -2.05 -3.27 3.94
N ARG A 19 -0.79 -3.65 4.01
CA ARG A 19 0.17 -3.17 4.99
C ARG A 19 1.02 -2.07 4.39
N VAL A 20 1.06 -0.91 5.06
CA VAL A 20 1.88 0.24 4.66
C VAL A 20 2.85 0.54 5.79
N GLY A 21 4.14 0.47 5.49
CA GLY A 21 5.22 0.88 6.39
C GLY A 21 5.74 2.25 6.02
N TYR A 22 5.83 3.14 7.01
CA TYR A 22 6.33 4.51 6.84
C TYR A 22 7.80 4.59 7.27
N LEU A 23 8.52 5.57 6.72
CA LEU A 23 9.92 5.84 7.07
C LEU A 23 10.10 6.26 8.54
N SER A 24 9.04 6.73 9.19
CA SER A 24 9.00 7.00 10.64
C SER A 24 9.00 5.73 11.50
N GLY A 25 8.86 4.54 10.90
CA GLY A 25 8.73 3.25 11.59
C GLY A 25 7.28 2.88 11.93
N MET A 26 6.30 3.76 11.65
CA MET A 26 4.89 3.44 11.83
C MET A 26 4.43 2.45 10.76
N VAL A 27 3.65 1.44 11.16
CA VAL A 27 3.08 0.43 10.25
C VAL A 27 1.57 0.40 10.44
N TYR A 28 0.84 0.51 9.32
CA TYR A 28 -0.61 0.49 9.31
C TYR A 28 -1.11 -0.67 8.46
N ASP A 29 -2.07 -1.41 9.02
CA ASP A 29 -2.77 -2.50 8.34
C ASP A 29 -4.19 -2.06 7.99
N TYR A 30 -4.42 -1.80 6.71
CA TYR A 30 -5.73 -1.52 6.16
C TYR A 30 -6.42 -2.85 5.85
N LYS A 31 -7.51 -3.13 6.55
CA LYS A 31 -8.30 -4.37 6.40
C LYS A 31 -9.42 -4.18 5.39
N ASN A 32 -9.87 -5.29 4.79
CA ASN A 32 -10.94 -5.34 3.80
C ASN A 32 -10.66 -4.46 2.57
N VAL A 33 -9.41 -4.42 2.12
CA VAL A 33 -9.02 -3.74 0.88
C VAL A 33 -9.22 -4.70 -0.29
N PRO A 34 -10.19 -4.44 -1.18
CA PRO A 34 -10.39 -5.27 -2.36
C PRO A 34 -9.16 -5.27 -3.24
N GLU A 35 -8.87 -6.40 -3.87
CA GLU A 35 -7.68 -6.54 -4.71
C GLU A 35 -7.68 -5.54 -5.88
N GLU A 36 -8.85 -5.26 -6.44
CA GLU A 36 -9.01 -4.27 -7.51
C GLU A 36 -8.52 -2.88 -7.07
N VAL A 37 -8.78 -2.47 -5.83
CA VAL A 37 -8.32 -1.18 -5.28
C VAL A 37 -6.79 -1.18 -5.16
N TYR A 38 -6.19 -2.29 -4.71
CA TYR A 38 -4.74 -2.42 -4.66
C TYR A 38 -4.11 -2.39 -6.06
N GLN A 39 -4.69 -3.12 -7.01
CA GLN A 39 -4.26 -3.14 -8.41
C GLN A 39 -4.33 -1.74 -9.01
N GLN A 40 -5.46 -1.04 -8.85
CA GLN A 40 -5.61 0.35 -9.28
C GLN A 40 -4.59 1.28 -8.61
N MET A 41 -4.33 1.14 -7.31
CA MET A 41 -3.31 1.93 -6.60
C MET A 41 -1.90 1.69 -7.14
N THR A 42 -1.54 0.43 -7.45
CA THR A 42 -0.23 0.09 -8.03
C THR A 42 -0.08 0.55 -9.49
N GLN A 43 -1.19 0.54 -10.25
CA GLN A 43 -1.24 0.96 -11.64
C GLN A 43 -1.36 2.48 -11.81
N ALA A 44 -1.91 3.18 -10.82
CA ALA A 44 -2.05 4.63 -10.75
C ALA A 44 -0.69 5.33 -10.52
N TYR A 45 0.36 4.83 -11.17
CA TYR A 45 1.69 5.39 -11.25
C TYR A 45 1.57 6.92 -11.33
N SER A 46 1.81 7.56 -10.18
CA SER A 46 1.68 9.00 -10.05
C SER A 46 2.71 9.59 -11.01
N LYS A 47 2.22 10.09 -12.14
CA LYS A 47 2.93 11.03 -12.98
C LYS A 47 3.07 12.29 -12.12
N GLY A 48 4.15 12.35 -11.35
CA GLY A 48 4.81 13.63 -11.15
C GLY A 48 5.25 14.17 -12.50
#